data_AF-A0A839N2U9-F1
#
_entry.id   AF-A0A839N2U9-F1
#
_cell.length_a   1.000
_cell.length_b   1.000
_cell.length_c   1.000
_cell.angle_alpha   90.00
_cell.angle_beta   90.00
_cell.angle_gamma   90.00
#
_symmetry.space_group_name_H-M   'P 1'
#
loop_
_entity.id
_entity.type
_entity.pdbx_description
1 polymer ?
#
loop_
_entity_poly.entity_id
_entity_poly.type
_entity_poly.pdbx_seq_one_letter_code
_entity_poly.pdbx_strand_id
1 'polypeptide(L)'
;MPTKFEPGEIGQPALSPLRRDAGGKLSKLPDGRHKPDVWRARVRATALDGSPVDCSAYGATRKAAEDAVMAKAERKVNGSVSGTRWSGATLLVNAVAAWLDALEAAGDRSPGTIRLYRNASKWFSADGSPVRRLTLAQANDVQRLVVFQQWIADNHGIGTSKHTRAILSGVLDQAVSWRLLDYNAAKSVGKVKATSFARETVARDHDRALSDAEISKLLTAARTKVNTAKIARSKRRAEDMADLIVVMLGTGCRISEALSLRWEDLDASAKRLHVAGTKTDGSDRTITPGPDALVVLAERFEAAGRPTKGYVFPATDRAGRHVPSLKLDTVNVLKVLRRIFDAAGLDWMTSHTLRRTVATGMLNAGLPANRVAGYMGHSDPSMTLSTYADRDPHGDSSDLAEVLRLPVSTPVRATVRAI
;
A
#
# COMPACT_ATOMS: atom_id res chain seq x y z
N MET A 1 -44.70 10.18 -19.06
CA MET A 1 -43.43 10.04 -18.31
C MET A 1 -43.16 8.56 -18.15
N PRO A 2 -41.95 8.06 -18.46
CA PRO A 2 -41.67 6.63 -18.48
C PRO A 2 -42.00 6.02 -17.12
N THR A 3 -42.79 4.96 -17.12
CA THR A 3 -43.47 4.43 -15.92
C THR A 3 -42.60 3.43 -15.15
N LYS A 4 -41.37 3.16 -15.61
CA LYS A 4 -40.38 2.30 -14.96
C LYS A 4 -39.00 2.96 -15.01
N PHE A 5 -38.42 3.21 -13.85
CA PHE A 5 -37.02 3.61 -13.68
C PHE A 5 -36.16 2.34 -13.61
N GLU A 6 -34.98 2.36 -14.19
CA GLU A 6 -34.00 1.28 -14.09
C GLU A 6 -33.50 1.11 -12.63
N PRO A 7 -33.07 -0.09 -12.19
CA PRO A 7 -32.51 -0.27 -10.86
C PRO A 7 -31.34 0.69 -10.58
N GLY A 8 -31.44 1.47 -9.49
CA GLY A 8 -30.47 2.52 -9.16
C GLY A 8 -30.76 3.89 -9.75
N GLU A 9 -31.77 4.04 -10.61
CA GLU A 9 -32.14 5.31 -11.22
C GLU A 9 -33.04 6.14 -10.30
N ILE A 10 -32.70 7.42 -10.14
CA ILE A 10 -33.46 8.41 -9.37
C ILE A 10 -34.08 9.40 -10.35
N GLY A 11 -35.41 9.53 -10.32
CA GLY A 11 -36.14 10.47 -11.17
C GLY A 11 -35.93 11.93 -10.78
N GLN A 12 -36.50 12.84 -11.58
CA GLN A 12 -36.47 14.27 -11.26
C GLN A 12 -37.45 14.61 -10.11
N PRO A 13 -37.03 15.43 -9.12
CA PRO A 13 -37.90 15.85 -8.03
C PRO A 13 -39.08 16.72 -8.51
N ALA A 14 -40.30 16.33 -8.14
CA ALA A 14 -41.49 17.16 -8.27
C ALA A 14 -41.61 18.07 -7.04
N LEU A 15 -41.70 19.38 -7.29
CA LEU A 15 -41.74 20.40 -6.23
C LEU A 15 -43.16 20.95 -6.06
N SER A 16 -43.54 21.23 -4.82
CA SER A 16 -44.85 21.79 -4.48
C SER A 16 -44.70 22.88 -3.40
N PRO A 17 -45.11 24.13 -3.68
CA PRO A 17 -45.15 25.20 -2.68
C PRO A 17 -46.32 24.98 -1.71
N LEU A 18 -46.07 25.15 -0.41
CA LEU A 18 -47.05 24.97 0.66
C LEU A 18 -47.14 26.21 1.55
N ARG A 19 -48.34 26.44 2.09
CA ARG A 19 -48.62 27.46 3.11
C ARG A 19 -49.02 26.79 4.42
N ARG A 20 -48.67 27.39 5.54
CA ARG A 20 -49.11 26.98 6.87
C ARG A 20 -50.36 27.78 7.27
N ASP A 21 -51.42 27.10 7.67
CA ASP A 21 -52.60 27.78 8.23
C ASP A 21 -52.38 28.20 9.70
N ALA A 22 -53.35 28.92 10.27
CA ALA A 22 -53.28 29.40 11.65
C ALA A 22 -53.21 28.26 12.70
N GLY A 23 -53.61 27.04 12.33
CA GLY A 23 -53.51 25.82 13.14
C GLY A 23 -52.22 25.02 12.90
N GLY A 24 -51.30 25.52 12.07
CA GLY A 24 -50.02 24.89 11.79
C GLY A 24 -50.05 23.82 10.69
N LYS A 25 -51.19 23.55 10.05
CA LYS A 25 -51.34 22.53 9.00
C LYS A 25 -50.89 23.06 7.65
N LEU A 26 -50.19 22.21 6.89
CA LEU A 26 -49.69 22.56 5.56
C LEU A 26 -50.76 22.27 4.50
N SER A 27 -51.06 23.27 3.67
CA SER A 27 -51.97 23.17 2.52
C SER A 27 -51.29 23.68 1.24
N LYS A 28 -51.86 23.32 0.08
CA LYS A 28 -51.38 23.84 -1.20
C LYS A 28 -51.53 25.35 -1.22
N LEU A 29 -50.49 26.03 -1.70
CA LEU A 29 -50.56 27.47 -1.90
C LEU A 29 -51.65 27.80 -2.96
N PRO A 30 -52.63 28.66 -2.67
CA PRO A 30 -53.61 29.12 -3.65
C PRO A 30 -52.94 29.90 -4.79
N ASP A 31 -53.53 29.87 -6.00
CA ASP A 31 -52.99 30.59 -7.16
C ASP A 31 -52.95 32.11 -6.93
N GLY A 32 -51.77 32.71 -7.12
CA GLY A 32 -51.50 34.13 -6.88
C GLY A 32 -50.04 34.41 -6.45
N ARG A 33 -49.66 35.68 -6.29
CA ARG A 33 -48.29 36.12 -5.91
C ARG A 33 -47.96 35.93 -4.42
N HIS A 34 -48.43 34.85 -3.80
CA HIS A 34 -48.12 34.56 -2.40
C HIS A 34 -46.76 33.87 -2.27
N LYS A 35 -45.96 34.25 -1.27
CA LYS A 35 -44.69 33.58 -0.98
C LYS A 35 -44.98 32.28 -0.21
N PRO A 36 -44.40 31.14 -0.60
CA PRO A 36 -44.57 29.88 0.13
C PRO A 36 -43.84 29.90 1.48
N ASP A 37 -44.44 29.28 2.49
CA ASP A 37 -43.83 29.10 3.81
C ASP A 37 -42.84 27.92 3.81
N VAL A 38 -43.15 26.86 3.06
CA VAL A 38 -42.35 25.64 2.96
C VAL A 38 -42.48 25.05 1.56
N TRP A 39 -41.40 24.46 1.05
CA TRP A 39 -41.39 23.66 -0.17
C TRP A 39 -41.41 22.17 0.18
N ARG A 40 -42.23 21.39 -0.51
CA ARG A 40 -42.16 19.93 -0.51
C ARG A 40 -41.56 19.46 -1.84
N ALA A 41 -40.56 18.60 -1.77
CA ALA A 41 -40.06 17.87 -2.94
C ALA A 41 -40.42 16.39 -2.80
N ARG A 42 -40.86 15.76 -3.89
CA ARG A 42 -41.12 14.31 -3.98
C ARG A 42 -40.37 13.72 -5.16
N VAL A 43 -39.73 12.58 -4.96
CA VAL A 43 -39.02 11.87 -6.02
C VAL A 43 -39.37 10.39 -6.00
N ARG A 44 -39.48 9.81 -7.18
CA ARG A 44 -39.60 8.36 -7.38
C ARG A 44 -38.29 7.84 -7.95
N ALA A 45 -37.88 6.67 -7.50
CA ALA A 45 -36.67 5.98 -7.91
C ALA A 45 -36.91 4.46 -7.88
N THR A 46 -35.99 3.69 -8.42
CA THR A 46 -35.96 2.23 -8.24
C THR A 46 -34.71 1.89 -7.42
N ALA A 47 -34.88 1.17 -6.31
CA ALA A 47 -33.76 0.65 -5.53
C ALA A 47 -32.96 -0.36 -6.36
N LEU A 48 -31.77 -0.69 -5.89
CA LEU A 48 -30.86 -1.61 -6.60
C LEU A 48 -31.42 -3.03 -6.71
N ASP A 49 -32.34 -3.42 -5.82
CA ASP A 49 -33.06 -4.69 -5.85
C ASP A 49 -34.31 -4.67 -6.76
N GLY A 50 -34.56 -3.56 -7.46
CA GLY A 50 -35.74 -3.38 -8.32
C GLY A 50 -36.98 -2.90 -7.56
N SER A 51 -36.94 -2.72 -6.24
CA SER A 51 -38.09 -2.24 -5.47
C SER A 51 -38.33 -0.74 -5.70
N PRO A 52 -39.59 -0.29 -5.73
CA PRO A 52 -39.90 1.12 -5.94
C PRO A 52 -39.57 1.95 -4.69
N VAL A 53 -38.84 3.04 -4.88
CA VAL A 53 -38.52 4.03 -3.85
C VAL A 53 -39.33 5.29 -4.09
N ASP A 54 -40.17 5.67 -3.13
CA ASP A 54 -40.90 6.94 -3.13
C ASP A 54 -40.51 7.75 -1.89
N CYS A 55 -39.95 8.93 -2.11
CA CYS A 55 -39.45 9.80 -1.06
C CYS A 55 -40.04 11.20 -1.19
N SER A 56 -40.37 11.81 -0.05
CA SER A 56 -40.54 13.25 0.03
C SER A 56 -39.76 13.87 1.18
N ALA A 57 -39.35 15.11 0.98
CA ALA A 57 -38.71 15.97 1.98
C ALA A 57 -39.28 17.39 1.89
N TYR A 58 -39.03 18.17 2.94
CA TYR A 58 -39.49 19.55 3.08
C TYR A 58 -38.28 20.47 3.30
N GLY A 59 -38.36 21.72 2.83
CA GLY A 59 -37.33 22.72 3.03
C GLY A 59 -37.88 24.15 2.99
N ALA A 60 -37.19 25.09 3.63
CA ALA A 60 -37.56 26.50 3.63
C ALA A 60 -37.44 27.14 2.23
N THR A 61 -36.61 26.58 1.36
CA THR A 61 -36.42 27.01 -0.03
C THR A 61 -36.63 25.84 -0.99
N ARG A 62 -36.88 26.16 -2.27
CA ARG A 62 -36.98 25.19 -3.36
C ARG A 62 -35.77 24.26 -3.38
N LYS A 63 -34.56 24.84 -3.32
CA LYS A 63 -33.30 24.11 -3.37
C LYS A 63 -33.08 23.25 -2.13
N ALA A 64 -33.40 23.75 -0.94
CA ALA A 64 -33.27 22.96 0.30
C ALA A 64 -34.18 21.73 0.31
N ALA A 65 -35.41 21.85 -0.21
CA ALA A 65 -36.32 20.71 -0.32
C ALA A 65 -35.82 19.68 -1.36
N GLU A 66 -35.26 20.15 -2.47
CA GLU A 66 -34.68 19.32 -3.53
C GLU A 66 -33.45 18.53 -3.03
N ASP A 67 -32.50 19.21 -2.40
CA ASP A 67 -31.29 18.56 -1.87
C ASP A 67 -31.64 17.53 -0.79
N ALA A 68 -32.60 17.86 0.08
CA ALA A 68 -33.05 16.95 1.13
C ALA A 68 -33.75 15.69 0.58
N VAL A 69 -34.56 15.83 -0.49
CA VAL A 69 -35.23 14.65 -1.08
C VAL A 69 -34.25 13.79 -1.87
N MET A 70 -33.29 14.40 -2.58
CA MET A 70 -32.27 13.68 -3.33
C MET A 70 -31.35 12.90 -2.38
N ALA A 71 -30.85 13.52 -1.31
CA ALA A 71 -30.04 12.83 -0.31
C ALA A 71 -30.81 11.67 0.35
N LYS A 72 -32.12 11.83 0.58
CA LYS A 72 -32.98 10.77 1.13
C LYS A 72 -33.21 9.64 0.12
N ALA A 73 -33.40 9.97 -1.16
CA ALA A 73 -33.56 8.98 -2.22
C ALA A 73 -32.26 8.21 -2.47
N GLU A 74 -31.11 8.88 -2.53
CA GLU A 74 -29.80 8.23 -2.61
C GLU A 74 -29.58 7.27 -1.45
N ARG A 75 -29.89 7.69 -0.21
CA ARG A 75 -29.80 6.79 0.94
C ARG A 75 -30.71 5.57 0.84
N LYS A 76 -31.90 5.67 0.23
CA LYS A 76 -32.82 4.53 0.11
C LYS A 76 -32.49 3.65 -1.09
N VAL A 77 -32.09 4.24 -2.21
CA VAL A 77 -31.62 3.51 -3.39
C VAL A 77 -30.34 2.75 -3.07
N ASN A 78 -29.44 3.36 -2.29
CA ASN A 78 -28.21 2.73 -1.81
C ASN A 78 -28.38 1.95 -0.50
N GLY A 79 -29.51 2.11 0.20
CA GLY A 79 -29.73 1.65 1.56
C GLY A 79 -30.76 0.53 1.68
N SER A 80 -30.30 -0.68 1.38
CA SER A 80 -30.39 -1.83 2.28
C SER A 80 -29.36 -2.87 1.83
N VAL A 81 -28.08 -2.55 1.96
CA VAL A 81 -27.05 -3.58 2.15
C VAL A 81 -26.56 -3.50 3.60
N SER A 82 -27.52 -3.48 4.53
CA SER A 82 -27.32 -3.92 5.91
C SER A 82 -27.63 -5.42 6.05
N GLY A 83 -28.01 -6.09 4.95
CA GLY A 83 -28.25 -7.52 4.91
C GLY A 83 -26.97 -8.26 4.56
N THR A 84 -26.59 -9.18 5.43
CA THR A 84 -25.46 -10.13 5.37
C THR A 84 -25.46 -11.05 4.13
N ARG A 85 -26.29 -10.81 3.12
CA ARG A 85 -26.54 -11.71 1.99
C ARG A 85 -26.43 -10.96 0.66
N TRP A 86 -25.47 -11.36 -0.15
CA TRP A 86 -25.32 -10.86 -1.51
C TRP A 86 -26.31 -11.54 -2.46
N SER A 87 -26.58 -10.88 -3.57
CA SER A 87 -27.31 -11.40 -4.75
C SER A 87 -26.63 -10.90 -6.03
N GLY A 88 -27.03 -11.42 -7.19
CA GLY A 88 -26.55 -10.91 -8.49
C GLY A 88 -26.82 -9.40 -8.69
N ALA A 89 -27.82 -8.84 -8.01
CA ALA A 89 -28.16 -7.41 -8.04
C ALA A 89 -27.35 -6.55 -7.04
N THR A 90 -26.52 -7.16 -6.19
CA THR A 90 -25.65 -6.41 -5.28
C THR A 90 -24.64 -5.59 -6.07
N LEU A 91 -24.48 -4.31 -5.76
CA LEU A 91 -23.46 -3.47 -6.39
C LEU A 91 -22.06 -4.04 -6.16
N LEU A 92 -21.25 -4.07 -7.22
CA LEU A 92 -19.88 -4.55 -7.15
C LEU A 92 -19.07 -3.80 -6.09
N VAL A 93 -19.23 -2.47 -6.01
CA VAL A 93 -18.51 -1.64 -5.02
C VAL A 93 -18.81 -2.05 -3.58
N ASN A 94 -20.06 -2.45 -3.29
CA ASN A 94 -20.47 -2.89 -1.97
C ASN A 94 -19.94 -4.30 -1.68
N ALA A 95 -19.99 -5.19 -2.67
CA ALA A 95 -19.42 -6.53 -2.56
C ALA A 95 -17.89 -6.49 -2.34
N VAL A 96 -17.17 -5.60 -3.05
CA VAL A 96 -15.73 -5.36 -2.85
C VAL A 96 -15.43 -4.90 -1.43
N ALA A 97 -16.19 -3.93 -0.90
CA ALA A 97 -15.99 -3.45 0.47
C ALA A 97 -16.20 -4.57 1.50
N ALA A 98 -17.34 -5.27 1.42
CA ALA A 98 -17.67 -6.36 2.33
C ALA A 98 -16.68 -7.53 2.24
N TRP A 99 -16.20 -7.85 1.03
CA TRP A 99 -15.17 -8.87 0.83
C TRP A 99 -13.85 -8.51 1.49
N LEU A 100 -13.43 -7.25 1.40
CA LEU A 100 -12.20 -6.78 2.05
C LEU A 100 -12.31 -6.80 3.57
N ASP A 101 -13.47 -6.43 4.12
CA ASP A 101 -13.74 -6.52 5.55
C ASP A 101 -13.66 -7.96 6.05
N ALA A 102 -14.29 -8.90 5.32
CA ALA A 102 -14.23 -10.32 5.63
C ALA A 102 -12.81 -10.89 5.50
N LEU A 103 -12.07 -10.51 4.46
CA LEU A 103 -10.70 -10.96 4.21
C LEU A 103 -9.73 -10.46 5.30
N GLU A 104 -9.92 -9.23 5.78
CA GLU A 104 -9.15 -8.67 6.88
C GLU A 104 -9.49 -9.34 8.21
N ALA A 105 -10.77 -9.58 8.48
CA ALA A 105 -11.23 -10.26 9.69
C ALA A 105 -10.78 -11.72 9.77
N ALA A 106 -10.68 -12.42 8.63
CA ALA A 106 -10.21 -13.81 8.58
C ALA A 106 -8.73 -13.96 8.98
N GLY A 107 -7.90 -12.93 8.76
CA GLY A 107 -6.47 -12.97 9.11
C GLY A 107 -5.59 -13.80 8.15
N ASP A 108 -6.15 -14.45 7.13
CA ASP A 108 -5.44 -15.33 6.17
C ASP A 108 -4.53 -14.59 5.17
N ARG A 109 -4.45 -13.26 5.26
CA ARG A 109 -3.66 -12.40 4.37
C ARG A 109 -2.80 -11.46 5.18
N SER A 110 -1.57 -11.26 4.71
CA SER A 110 -0.67 -10.32 5.35
C SER A 110 -1.27 -8.91 5.42
N PRO A 111 -1.04 -8.15 6.51
CA PRO A 111 -1.52 -6.78 6.63
C PRO A 111 -1.06 -5.86 5.48
N GLY A 112 0.10 -6.17 4.87
CA GLY A 112 0.59 -5.46 3.68
C GLY A 112 -0.28 -5.68 2.45
N THR A 113 -0.74 -6.91 2.24
CA THR A 113 -1.65 -7.26 1.13
C THR A 113 -2.99 -6.55 1.30
N ILE A 114 -3.57 -6.58 2.51
CA ILE A 114 -4.83 -5.88 2.80
C ILE A 114 -4.70 -4.38 2.52
N ARG A 115 -3.61 -3.74 2.97
CA ARG A 115 -3.35 -2.32 2.67
C ARG A 115 -3.28 -2.04 1.17
N LEU A 116 -2.61 -2.90 0.40
CA LEU A 116 -2.54 -2.73 -1.06
C LEU A 116 -3.93 -2.87 -1.70
N TYR A 117 -4.73 -3.82 -1.24
CA TYR A 117 -6.09 -4.01 -1.76
C TYR A 117 -7.01 -2.85 -1.39
N ARG A 118 -6.99 -2.37 -0.15
CA ARG A 118 -7.74 -1.17 0.29
C ARG A 118 -7.35 0.07 -0.52
N ASN A 119 -6.07 0.25 -0.80
CA ASN A 119 -5.60 1.36 -1.63
C ASN A 119 -6.07 1.25 -3.09
N ALA A 120 -6.21 0.04 -3.62
CA ALA A 120 -6.71 -0.20 -4.97
C ALA A 120 -8.24 -0.16 -5.05
N SER A 121 -8.96 -0.54 -3.99
CA SER A 121 -10.42 -0.67 -3.98
C SER A 121 -11.14 0.67 -4.16
N LYS A 122 -10.52 1.78 -3.75
CA LYS A 122 -11.07 3.13 -3.96
C LYS A 122 -11.38 3.44 -5.44
N TRP A 123 -10.70 2.79 -6.39
CA TRP A 123 -10.90 3.00 -7.82
C TRP A 123 -12.13 2.30 -8.38
N PHE A 124 -12.75 1.39 -7.62
CA PHE A 124 -14.05 0.83 -8.00
C PHE A 124 -15.16 1.87 -7.82
N SER A 125 -15.04 2.75 -6.83
CA SER A 125 -16.04 3.79 -6.53
C SER A 125 -15.70 5.17 -7.08
N ALA A 126 -14.50 5.35 -7.64
CA ALA A 126 -14.03 6.63 -8.18
C ALA A 126 -14.88 7.13 -9.35
N ASP A 127 -14.98 8.45 -9.48
CA ASP A 127 -15.68 9.06 -10.61
C ASP A 127 -15.00 8.68 -11.93
N GLY A 128 -15.83 8.37 -12.94
CA GLY A 128 -15.36 7.85 -14.23
C GLY A 128 -15.03 6.36 -14.24
N SER A 129 -15.05 5.66 -13.10
CA SER A 129 -14.80 4.22 -13.07
C SER A 129 -15.89 3.44 -13.83
N PRO A 130 -15.52 2.64 -14.85
CA PRO A 130 -16.47 1.88 -15.68
C PRO A 130 -17.36 0.90 -14.91
N VAL A 131 -16.96 0.50 -13.70
CA VAL A 131 -17.67 -0.51 -12.89
C VAL A 131 -18.45 0.08 -11.72
N ARG A 132 -18.37 1.39 -11.50
CA ARG A 132 -18.90 2.07 -10.30
C ARG A 132 -20.36 1.75 -9.99
N ARG A 133 -21.17 1.62 -11.03
CA ARG A 133 -22.63 1.43 -10.93
C ARG A 133 -23.08 0.04 -11.35
N LEU A 134 -22.15 -0.88 -11.58
CA LEU A 134 -22.49 -2.23 -12.00
C LEU A 134 -22.82 -3.11 -10.80
N THR A 135 -23.84 -3.94 -10.95
CA THR A 135 -24.11 -5.07 -10.05
C THR A 135 -23.11 -6.20 -10.26
N LEU A 136 -23.06 -7.19 -9.37
CA LEU A 136 -22.22 -8.39 -9.52
C LEU A 136 -22.52 -9.09 -10.85
N ALA A 137 -23.79 -9.28 -11.20
CA ALA A 137 -24.19 -9.92 -12.45
C ALA A 137 -23.78 -9.10 -13.67
N GLN A 138 -23.94 -7.77 -13.62
CA GLN A 138 -23.55 -6.89 -14.74
C GLN A 138 -22.03 -6.78 -14.89
N ALA A 139 -21.29 -6.73 -13.78
CA ALA A 139 -19.84 -6.63 -13.78
C ALA A 139 -19.16 -7.94 -14.18
N ASN A 140 -19.82 -9.09 -14.00
CA ASN A 140 -19.32 -10.41 -14.39
C ASN A 140 -19.39 -10.65 -15.90
N ASP A 141 -18.74 -9.77 -16.65
CA ASP A 141 -18.62 -9.80 -18.10
C ASP A 141 -17.17 -9.50 -18.49
N VAL A 142 -16.59 -10.32 -19.36
CA VAL A 142 -15.16 -10.23 -19.70
C VAL A 142 -14.82 -8.89 -20.34
N GLN A 143 -15.68 -8.37 -21.22
CA GLN A 143 -15.41 -7.12 -21.94
C GLN A 143 -15.45 -5.91 -21.00
N ARG A 144 -16.46 -5.83 -20.13
CA ARG A 144 -16.56 -4.76 -19.10
C ARG A 144 -15.37 -4.78 -18.15
N LEU A 145 -14.93 -5.96 -17.72
CA LEU A 145 -13.77 -6.07 -16.86
C LEU A 145 -12.47 -5.70 -17.58
N VAL A 146 -12.31 -6.02 -18.87
CA VAL A 146 -11.17 -5.56 -19.68
C VAL A 146 -11.16 -4.03 -19.78
N VAL A 147 -12.29 -3.39 -20.05
CA VAL A 147 -12.40 -1.91 -20.09
C VAL A 147 -12.00 -1.30 -18.76
N PHE A 148 -12.48 -1.86 -17.64
CA PHE A 148 -12.07 -1.41 -16.32
C PHE A 148 -10.57 -1.58 -16.06
N GLN A 149 -10.00 -2.74 -16.41
CA GLN A 149 -8.58 -2.98 -16.23
C GLN A 149 -7.71 -2.03 -17.06
N GLN A 150 -8.11 -1.77 -18.30
CA GLN A 150 -7.44 -0.82 -19.17
C GLN A 150 -7.52 0.60 -18.59
N TRP A 151 -8.70 1.03 -18.15
CA TRP A 151 -8.89 2.31 -17.46
C TRP A 151 -7.99 2.47 -16.23
N ILE A 152 -7.87 1.43 -15.39
CA ILE A 152 -6.94 1.46 -14.24
C ILE A 152 -5.48 1.55 -14.71
N ALA A 153 -5.08 0.78 -15.71
CA ALA A 153 -3.70 0.80 -16.21
C ALA A 153 -3.32 2.18 -16.76
N ASP A 154 -4.23 2.81 -17.50
CA ASP A 154 -4.05 4.10 -18.17
C ASP A 154 -4.08 5.31 -17.24
N ASN A 155 -4.79 5.22 -16.11
CA ASN A 155 -4.94 6.34 -15.17
C ASN A 155 -4.15 6.17 -13.87
N HIS A 156 -3.83 4.93 -13.49
CA HIS A 156 -3.28 4.60 -12.17
C HIS A 156 -2.13 3.58 -12.22
N GLY A 157 -1.72 3.15 -13.41
CA GLY A 157 -0.58 2.28 -13.65
C GLY A 157 -0.87 0.79 -13.48
N ILE A 158 0.01 -0.02 -14.08
CA ILE A 158 -0.11 -1.49 -14.19
C ILE A 158 -0.11 -2.18 -12.81
N GLY A 159 0.64 -1.67 -11.84
CA GLY A 159 0.67 -2.22 -10.48
C GLY A 159 -0.71 -2.17 -9.81
N THR A 160 -1.41 -1.04 -9.95
CA THR A 160 -2.78 -0.87 -9.44
C THR A 160 -3.75 -1.81 -10.15
N SER A 161 -3.63 -1.95 -11.48
CA SER A 161 -4.45 -2.88 -12.28
C SER A 161 -4.30 -4.33 -11.81
N LYS A 162 -3.09 -4.78 -11.47
CA LYS A 162 -2.88 -6.12 -10.89
C LYS A 162 -3.66 -6.31 -9.59
N HIS A 163 -3.66 -5.31 -8.70
CA HIS A 163 -4.37 -5.39 -7.43
C HIS A 163 -5.89 -5.34 -7.61
N THR A 164 -6.43 -4.48 -8.47
CA THR A 164 -7.88 -4.45 -8.74
C THR A 164 -8.35 -5.74 -9.41
N ARG A 165 -7.54 -6.35 -10.29
CA ARG A 165 -7.85 -7.68 -10.87
C ARG A 165 -7.89 -8.78 -9.80
N ALA A 166 -6.96 -8.77 -8.84
CA ALA A 166 -6.97 -9.74 -7.76
C ALA A 166 -8.21 -9.60 -6.87
N ILE A 167 -8.62 -8.36 -6.56
CA ILE A 167 -9.87 -8.07 -5.83
C ILE A 167 -11.08 -8.59 -6.62
N LEU A 168 -11.18 -8.27 -7.92
CA LEU A 168 -12.26 -8.76 -8.79
C LEU A 168 -12.35 -10.27 -8.79
N SER A 169 -11.21 -10.96 -8.96
CA SER A 169 -11.18 -12.42 -8.92
C SER A 169 -11.73 -12.94 -7.60
N GLY A 170 -11.28 -12.41 -6.46
CA GLY A 170 -11.71 -12.88 -5.14
C GLY A 170 -13.20 -12.65 -4.87
N VAL A 171 -13.72 -11.46 -5.22
CA VAL A 171 -15.14 -11.13 -5.06
C VAL A 171 -16.03 -12.01 -5.93
N LEU A 172 -15.65 -12.22 -7.19
CA LEU A 172 -16.42 -13.05 -8.12
C LEU A 172 -16.29 -14.55 -7.80
N ASP A 173 -15.13 -15.03 -7.32
CA ASP A 173 -14.97 -16.39 -6.81
C ASP A 173 -15.91 -16.62 -5.61
N GLN A 174 -16.00 -15.66 -4.68
CA GLN A 174 -16.94 -15.72 -3.56
C GLN A 174 -18.40 -15.78 -4.04
N ALA A 175 -18.78 -14.93 -4.98
CA ALA A 175 -20.14 -14.90 -5.54
C ALA A 175 -20.50 -16.22 -6.26
N VAL A 176 -19.56 -16.83 -6.99
CA VAL A 176 -19.74 -18.15 -7.60
C VAL A 176 -19.87 -19.24 -6.54
N SER A 177 -19.04 -19.22 -5.48
CA SER A 177 -19.12 -20.20 -4.38
C SER A 177 -20.48 -20.19 -3.66
N TRP A 178 -21.13 -19.03 -3.63
CA TRP A 178 -22.47 -18.83 -3.07
C TRP A 178 -23.59 -19.03 -4.09
N ARG A 179 -23.27 -19.51 -5.29
CA ARG A 179 -24.20 -19.74 -6.41
C ARG A 179 -24.99 -18.49 -6.81
N LEU A 180 -24.37 -17.31 -6.69
CA LEU A 180 -24.95 -16.04 -7.13
C LEU A 180 -24.62 -15.72 -8.60
N LEU A 181 -23.55 -16.33 -9.10
CA LEU A 181 -23.05 -16.24 -10.48
C LEU A 181 -22.62 -17.63 -10.94
N ASP A 182 -22.75 -17.90 -12.23
CA ASP A 182 -22.41 -19.23 -12.79
C ASP A 182 -20.91 -19.40 -13.05
N TYR A 183 -20.18 -18.31 -13.25
CA TYR A 183 -18.76 -18.32 -13.56
C TYR A 183 -18.07 -17.02 -13.13
N ASN A 184 -16.74 -17.01 -13.07
CA ASN A 184 -15.95 -15.83 -12.74
C ASN A 184 -15.27 -15.26 -14.00
N ALA A 185 -15.82 -14.17 -14.54
CA ALA A 185 -15.30 -13.51 -15.73
C ALA A 185 -13.87 -12.96 -15.55
N ALA A 186 -13.45 -12.61 -14.32
CA ALA A 186 -12.12 -12.06 -14.06
C ALA A 186 -10.98 -13.07 -14.33
N LYS A 187 -11.29 -14.38 -14.34
CA LYS A 187 -10.33 -15.42 -14.72
C LYS A 187 -9.94 -15.35 -16.20
N SER A 188 -10.88 -14.95 -17.06
CA SER A 188 -10.66 -14.80 -18.52
C SER A 188 -10.04 -13.46 -18.92
N VAL A 189 -9.91 -12.51 -17.99
CA VAL A 189 -9.30 -11.20 -18.27
C VAL A 189 -7.78 -11.36 -18.36
N GLY A 190 -7.20 -11.08 -19.52
CA GLY A 190 -5.75 -11.12 -19.75
C GLY A 190 -4.97 -9.99 -19.03
N LYS A 191 -3.65 -9.96 -19.26
CA LYS A 191 -2.81 -8.83 -18.82
C LYS A 191 -3.04 -7.64 -19.76
N VAL A 192 -3.30 -6.46 -19.20
CA VAL A 192 -3.40 -5.20 -19.96
C VAL A 192 -2.05 -4.48 -20.02
N LYS A 193 -1.83 -3.68 -21.06
CA LYS A 193 -0.69 -2.76 -21.19
C LYS A 193 -1.21 -1.33 -21.03
N ALA A 194 -0.48 -0.48 -20.29
CA ALA A 194 -0.82 0.93 -20.25
C ALA A 194 -0.52 1.58 -21.60
N THR A 195 -1.47 2.33 -22.15
CA THR A 195 -1.35 3.03 -23.44
C THR A 195 -1.12 4.53 -23.26
N SER A 196 -1.69 5.15 -22.21
CA SER A 196 -1.60 6.59 -21.98
C SER A 196 -1.00 6.99 -20.64
N PHE A 197 -0.70 6.04 -19.74
CA PHE A 197 -0.05 6.36 -18.46
C PHE A 197 1.45 6.65 -18.68
N ALA A 198 1.75 7.80 -19.27
CA ALA A 198 3.11 8.31 -19.41
C ALA A 198 3.54 8.97 -18.10
N ARG A 199 3.87 8.16 -17.09
CA ARG A 199 4.74 8.67 -16.04
C ARG A 199 6.14 8.65 -16.63
N GLU A 200 6.69 9.82 -16.94
CA GLU A 200 8.11 9.99 -17.23
C GLU A 200 8.86 9.40 -16.04
N THR A 201 9.29 8.16 -16.21
CA THR A 201 9.98 7.39 -15.18
C THR A 201 11.32 7.09 -15.80
N VAL A 202 12.38 7.60 -15.19
CA VAL A 202 13.73 7.09 -15.46
C VAL A 202 13.62 5.58 -15.38
N ALA A 203 13.95 4.90 -16.47
CA ALA A 203 13.88 3.45 -16.54
C ALA A 203 14.73 2.92 -15.40
N ARG A 204 14.06 2.29 -14.41
CA ARG A 204 14.77 1.71 -13.27
C ARG A 204 15.51 0.50 -13.79
N ASP A 205 16.82 0.54 -13.69
CA ASP A 205 17.62 -0.65 -13.93
C ASP A 205 17.42 -1.58 -12.74
N HIS A 206 16.51 -2.53 -12.95
CA HIS A 206 16.20 -3.50 -11.93
C HIS A 206 17.31 -4.51 -11.79
N ASP A 207 18.20 -4.68 -12.76
CA ASP A 207 19.16 -5.79 -12.81
C ASP A 207 20.60 -5.47 -12.42
N ARG A 208 20.93 -4.19 -12.38
CA ARG A 208 22.27 -3.69 -12.08
C ARG A 208 22.58 -3.59 -10.58
N ALA A 209 23.81 -3.99 -10.23
CA ALA A 209 24.44 -3.73 -8.94
C ALA A 209 25.24 -2.41 -8.95
N LEU A 210 25.51 -1.85 -7.78
CA LEU A 210 26.39 -0.68 -7.64
C LEU A 210 27.86 -1.08 -7.81
N SER A 211 28.63 -0.22 -8.46
CA SER A 211 30.11 -0.24 -8.39
C SER A 211 30.63 0.39 -7.09
N ASP A 212 31.89 0.13 -6.73
CA ASP A 212 32.53 0.73 -5.54
C ASP A 212 32.55 2.26 -5.57
N ALA A 213 32.75 2.84 -6.76
CA ALA A 213 32.69 4.28 -6.97
C ALA A 213 31.27 4.83 -6.70
N GLU A 214 30.23 4.08 -7.07
CA GLU A 214 28.84 4.46 -6.80
C GLU A 214 28.44 4.27 -5.34
N ILE A 215 28.94 3.22 -4.67
CA ILE A 215 28.80 3.05 -3.22
C ILE A 215 29.43 4.25 -2.51
N SER A 216 30.63 4.66 -2.90
CA SER A 216 31.33 5.82 -2.34
C SER A 216 30.54 7.12 -2.55
N LYS A 217 29.99 7.34 -3.75
CA LYS A 217 29.10 8.49 -4.04
C LYS A 217 27.86 8.47 -3.16
N LEU A 218 27.21 7.31 -3.00
CA LEU A 218 26.01 7.15 -2.20
C LEU A 218 26.28 7.49 -0.72
N LEU A 219 27.35 6.93 -0.14
CA LEU A 219 27.72 7.19 1.25
C LEU A 219 28.10 8.65 1.47
N THR A 220 28.78 9.28 0.50
CA THR A 220 29.09 10.71 0.51
C THR A 220 27.84 11.59 0.48
N ALA A 221 26.85 11.24 -0.35
CA ALA A 221 25.57 11.95 -0.41
C ALA A 221 24.79 11.82 0.91
N ALA A 222 24.76 10.62 1.50
CA ALA A 222 24.15 10.39 2.82
C ALA A 222 24.84 11.23 3.91
N ARG A 223 26.18 11.24 3.96
CA ARG A 223 26.98 12.07 4.88
C ARG A 223 26.70 13.56 4.70
N THR A 224 26.70 14.03 3.46
CA THR A 224 26.38 15.43 3.14
C THR A 224 25.00 15.81 3.66
N LYS A 225 24.02 14.90 3.55
CA LYS A 225 22.67 15.13 4.08
C LYS A 225 22.65 15.27 5.61
N VAL A 226 23.47 14.50 6.32
CA VAL A 226 23.65 14.62 7.78
C VAL A 226 24.27 15.98 8.13
N ASN A 227 25.38 16.32 7.47
CA ASN A 227 26.17 17.52 7.78
C ASN A 227 25.43 18.84 7.45
N THR A 228 24.56 18.82 6.43
CA THR A 228 23.80 20.00 6.00
C THR A 228 22.45 20.17 6.72
N ALA A 229 22.04 19.20 7.55
CA ALA A 229 20.77 19.26 8.26
C ALA A 229 20.80 20.27 9.42
N LYS A 230 20.06 21.37 9.28
CA LYS A 230 20.05 22.49 10.24
C LYS A 230 19.23 22.25 11.51
N ILE A 231 18.26 21.34 11.48
CA ILE A 231 17.34 21.09 12.60
C ILE A 231 17.61 19.70 13.16
N ALA A 232 17.67 19.58 14.49
CA ALA A 232 18.00 18.33 15.20
C ALA A 232 17.17 17.12 14.72
N ARG A 233 15.86 17.29 14.53
CA ARG A 233 14.98 16.23 14.01
C ARG A 233 15.35 15.79 12.59
N SER A 234 15.71 16.72 11.72
CA SER A 234 16.13 16.42 10.35
C SER A 234 17.50 15.75 10.32
N LYS A 235 18.41 16.19 11.20
CA LYS A 235 19.74 15.59 11.37
C LYS A 235 19.63 14.14 11.81
N ARG A 236 18.86 13.85 12.87
CA ARG A 236 18.61 12.49 13.35
C ARG A 236 18.04 11.58 12.27
N ARG A 237 17.07 12.07 11.48
CA ARG A 237 16.53 11.31 10.35
C ARG A 237 17.58 11.04 9.27
N ALA A 238 18.45 12.01 8.97
CA ALA A 238 19.53 11.80 8.02
C ALA A 238 20.55 10.79 8.53
N GLU A 239 20.89 10.83 9.83
CA GLU A 239 21.77 9.86 10.50
C GLU A 239 21.17 8.46 10.43
N ASP A 240 19.89 8.31 10.77
CA ASP A 240 19.18 7.03 10.65
C ASP A 240 19.20 6.48 9.22
N MET A 241 19.07 7.33 8.20
CA MET A 241 19.14 6.88 6.80
C MET A 241 20.56 6.53 6.34
N ALA A 242 21.58 7.25 6.80
CA ALA A 242 22.97 6.93 6.50
C ALA A 242 23.36 5.59 7.12
N ASP A 243 23.03 5.41 8.41
CA ASP A 243 23.24 4.14 9.13
C ASP A 243 22.47 2.99 8.45
N LEU A 244 21.22 3.22 8.05
CA LEU A 244 20.39 2.22 7.38
C LEU A 244 20.99 1.76 6.03
N ILE A 245 21.56 2.67 5.25
CA ILE A 245 22.22 2.33 3.98
C ILE A 245 23.42 1.39 4.25
N VAL A 246 24.25 1.71 5.24
CA VAL A 246 25.41 0.88 5.61
C VAL A 246 24.95 -0.49 6.11
N VAL A 247 23.96 -0.54 7.00
CA VAL A 247 23.41 -1.80 7.49
C VAL A 247 22.83 -2.64 6.35
N MET A 248 22.12 -2.04 5.40
CA MET A 248 21.60 -2.78 4.24
C MET A 248 22.71 -3.32 3.32
N LEU A 249 23.80 -2.57 3.12
CA LEU A 249 24.97 -3.03 2.36
C LEU A 249 25.80 -4.08 3.11
N GLY A 250 25.81 -4.06 4.44
CA GLY A 250 26.51 -5.07 5.24
C GLY A 250 25.67 -6.30 5.60
N THR A 251 24.36 -6.31 5.33
CA THR A 251 23.48 -7.46 5.68
C THR A 251 22.74 -8.05 4.49
N GLY A 252 22.61 -7.30 3.39
CA GLY A 252 21.74 -7.69 2.28
C GLY A 252 20.26 -7.76 2.64
N CYS A 253 19.83 -7.27 3.82
CA CYS A 253 18.43 -7.31 4.24
C CYS A 253 17.52 -6.55 3.26
N ARG A 254 16.29 -7.03 3.06
CA ARG A 254 15.24 -6.21 2.42
C ARG A 254 14.96 -5.00 3.29
N ILE A 255 14.53 -3.87 2.71
CA ILE A 255 14.22 -2.65 3.48
C ILE A 255 13.24 -2.91 4.63
N SER A 256 12.24 -3.76 4.41
CA SER A 256 11.27 -4.12 5.46
C SER A 256 11.89 -4.95 6.58
N GLU A 257 12.87 -5.81 6.28
CA GLU A 257 13.64 -6.61 7.26
C GLU A 257 14.58 -5.70 8.04
N ALA A 258 15.36 -4.86 7.36
CA ALA A 258 16.28 -3.90 7.97
C ALA A 258 15.56 -2.94 8.94
N LEU A 259 14.37 -2.46 8.59
CA LEU A 259 13.54 -1.63 9.47
C LEU A 259 12.86 -2.43 10.59
N SER A 260 12.83 -3.76 10.51
CA SER A 260 12.25 -4.62 11.56
C SER A 260 13.27 -5.15 12.55
N LEU A 261 14.57 -4.97 12.29
CA LEU A 261 15.64 -5.45 13.18
C LEU A 261 15.45 -4.93 14.60
N ARG A 262 15.66 -5.82 15.57
CA ARG A 262 15.54 -5.50 16.99
C ARG A 262 16.85 -5.78 17.72
N TRP A 263 17.05 -5.10 18.83
CA TRP A 263 18.25 -5.27 19.64
C TRP A 263 18.34 -6.68 20.25
N GLU A 264 17.19 -7.25 20.60
CA GLU A 264 17.09 -8.64 21.09
C GLU A 264 17.45 -9.70 20.05
N ASP A 265 17.52 -9.34 18.76
CA ASP A 265 17.87 -10.25 17.67
C ASP A 265 19.38 -10.22 17.33
N LEU A 266 20.16 -9.36 18.00
CA LEU A 266 21.60 -9.18 17.78
C LEU A 266 22.41 -9.82 18.92
N ASP A 267 23.11 -10.91 18.60
CA ASP A 267 24.18 -11.43 19.45
C ASP A 267 25.50 -10.73 19.08
N ALA A 268 25.83 -9.67 19.81
CA ALA A 268 27.04 -8.90 19.59
C ALA A 268 28.32 -9.71 19.86
N SER A 269 28.27 -10.70 20.76
CA SER A 269 29.43 -11.52 21.13
C SER A 269 29.79 -12.51 20.02
N ALA A 270 28.79 -13.17 19.45
CA ALA A 270 28.95 -14.07 18.32
C ALA A 270 28.96 -13.33 16.96
N LYS A 271 28.72 -12.01 16.95
CA LYS A 271 28.51 -11.20 15.74
C LYS A 271 27.41 -11.77 14.83
N ARG A 272 26.34 -12.32 15.44
CA ARG A 272 25.23 -12.96 14.73
C ARG A 272 23.99 -12.09 14.85
N LEU A 273 23.30 -11.91 13.72
CA LEU A 273 22.05 -11.19 13.63
C LEU A 273 20.96 -12.15 13.16
N HIS A 274 19.93 -12.34 13.98
CA HIS A 274 18.71 -13.00 13.56
C HIS A 274 17.85 -12.02 12.74
N VAL A 275 17.47 -12.45 11.54
CA VAL A 275 16.58 -11.70 10.66
C VAL A 275 15.27 -12.44 10.62
N ALA A 276 14.31 -12.00 11.43
CA ALA A 276 13.00 -12.61 11.53
C ALA A 276 12.29 -12.70 10.17
N GLY A 277 11.77 -13.89 9.86
CA GLY A 277 11.02 -14.12 8.64
C GLY A 277 9.69 -13.36 8.63
N THR A 278 9.34 -12.77 7.48
CA THR A 278 8.10 -11.95 7.36
C THR A 278 7.13 -12.44 6.29
N LYS A 279 7.55 -13.33 5.38
CA LYS A 279 6.75 -13.71 4.20
C LYS A 279 6.90 -15.14 3.70
N THR A 280 8.05 -15.79 3.92
CA THR A 280 8.36 -17.13 3.38
C THR A 280 9.23 -17.89 4.37
N ASP A 281 9.17 -19.22 4.39
CA ASP A 281 9.98 -20.04 5.33
C ASP A 281 11.47 -19.71 5.25
N GLY A 282 12.01 -19.48 4.04
CA GLY A 282 13.41 -19.06 3.86
C GLY A 282 13.72 -17.59 4.18
N SER A 283 12.77 -16.81 4.73
CA SER A 283 13.05 -15.42 5.13
C SER A 283 13.58 -15.30 6.56
N ASP A 284 13.32 -16.31 7.39
CA ASP A 284 13.91 -16.44 8.72
C ASP A 284 15.31 -17.04 8.61
N ARG A 285 16.32 -16.35 9.16
CA ARG A 285 17.73 -16.73 9.01
C ARG A 285 18.60 -16.05 10.04
N THR A 286 19.79 -16.61 10.24
CA THR A 286 20.84 -15.97 11.04
C THR A 286 22.02 -15.65 10.14
N ILE A 287 22.47 -14.41 10.17
CA ILE A 287 23.58 -13.94 9.35
C ILE A 287 24.66 -13.30 10.20
N THR A 288 25.89 -13.30 9.72
CA THR A 288 26.97 -12.44 10.22
C THR A 288 26.96 -11.13 9.44
N PRO A 289 26.66 -9.98 10.04
CA PRO A 289 26.75 -8.69 9.34
C PRO A 289 28.19 -8.38 8.95
N GLY A 290 28.36 -7.71 7.82
CA GLY A 290 29.65 -7.18 7.35
C GLY A 290 30.29 -6.23 8.38
N PRO A 291 31.62 -6.07 8.38
CA PRO A 291 32.35 -5.32 9.40
C PRO A 291 31.84 -3.88 9.61
N ASP A 292 31.60 -3.12 8.54
CA ASP A 292 31.10 -1.75 8.64
C ASP A 292 29.68 -1.68 9.22
N ALA A 293 28.83 -2.68 8.94
CA ALA A 293 27.51 -2.76 9.56
C ALA A 293 27.61 -3.09 11.06
N LEU A 294 28.54 -3.95 11.48
CA LEU A 294 28.78 -4.20 12.90
C LEU A 294 29.22 -2.94 13.65
N VAL A 295 30.11 -2.13 13.04
CA VAL A 295 30.53 -0.83 13.60
C VAL A 295 29.32 0.09 13.77
N VAL A 296 28.50 0.26 12.73
CA VAL A 296 27.29 1.10 12.80
C VAL A 296 26.30 0.58 13.84
N LEU A 297 26.09 -0.74 13.93
CA LEU A 297 25.22 -1.35 14.93
C LEU A 297 25.73 -1.08 16.36
N ALA A 298 27.04 -1.20 16.60
CA ALA A 298 27.66 -0.91 17.89
C ALA A 298 27.53 0.57 18.28
N GLU A 299 27.83 1.50 17.36
CA GLU A 299 27.67 2.94 17.60
C GLU A 299 26.21 3.33 17.92
N ARG A 300 25.25 2.69 17.24
CA ARG A 300 23.82 2.89 17.49
C ARG A 300 23.39 2.30 18.84
N PHE A 301 23.93 1.13 19.21
CA PHE A 301 23.63 0.48 20.48
C PHE A 301 24.07 1.36 21.66
N GLU A 302 25.28 1.90 21.60
CA GLU A 302 25.80 2.81 22.63
C GLU A 302 24.97 4.09 22.73
N ALA A 303 24.67 4.73 21.60
CA ALA A 303 23.89 5.96 21.60
C ALA A 303 22.43 5.78 22.01
N ALA A 304 21.90 4.56 21.91
CA ALA A 304 20.58 4.21 22.41
C ALA A 304 20.59 3.89 23.92
N GLY A 305 21.75 3.92 24.59
CA GLY A 305 21.89 3.61 26.00
C GLY A 305 21.91 2.11 26.29
N ARG A 306 22.47 1.30 25.38
CA ARG A 306 22.59 -0.17 25.51
C ARG A 306 21.25 -0.86 25.78
N PRO A 307 20.24 -0.67 24.93
CA PRO A 307 18.90 -1.21 25.14
C PRO A 307 18.89 -2.74 25.06
N THR A 308 18.13 -3.40 25.93
CA THR A 308 17.93 -4.86 25.85
C THR A 308 16.80 -5.28 24.92
N LYS A 309 15.91 -4.34 24.55
CA LYS A 309 14.76 -4.57 23.65
C LYS A 309 14.46 -3.37 22.77
N GLY A 310 13.83 -3.61 21.63
CA GLY A 310 13.25 -2.58 20.76
C GLY A 310 13.92 -2.49 19.39
N TYR A 311 13.38 -1.63 18.53
CA TYR A 311 13.88 -1.51 17.15
C TYR A 311 15.27 -0.86 17.09
N VAL A 312 16.15 -1.40 16.23
CA VAL A 312 17.44 -0.79 15.86
C VAL A 312 17.24 0.55 15.14
N PHE A 313 16.17 0.63 14.34
CA PHE A 313 15.73 1.83 13.63
C PHE A 313 14.33 2.26 14.10
N PRO A 314 14.22 2.87 15.29
CA PRO A 314 12.93 3.24 15.87
C PRO A 314 12.35 4.51 15.23
N ALA A 315 11.03 4.62 15.23
CA ALA A 315 10.34 5.84 14.84
C ALA A 315 10.61 6.98 15.82
N THR A 316 10.35 8.22 15.37
CA THR A 316 10.47 9.41 16.23
C THR A 316 9.11 9.97 16.60
N ASP A 317 8.95 10.46 17.83
CA ASP A 317 7.79 11.25 18.24
C ASP A 317 7.73 12.63 17.54
N ARG A 318 6.76 13.47 17.94
CA ARG A 318 6.61 14.84 17.40
C ARG A 318 7.81 15.73 17.74
N ALA A 319 8.44 15.51 18.90
CA ALA A 319 9.64 16.22 19.35
C ALA A 319 10.93 15.71 18.66
N GLY A 320 10.85 14.62 17.90
CA GLY A 320 12.00 14.03 17.21
C GLY A 320 12.83 13.09 18.09
N ARG A 321 12.29 12.64 19.23
CA ARG A 321 12.91 11.63 20.10
C ARG A 321 12.58 10.25 19.60
N HIS A 322 13.55 9.33 19.62
CA HIS A 322 13.33 7.94 19.26
C HIS A 322 12.36 7.27 20.23
N VAL A 323 11.43 6.47 19.71
CA VAL A 323 10.46 5.68 20.46
C VAL A 323 10.77 4.19 20.20
N PRO A 324 11.51 3.51 21.09
CA PRO A 324 12.07 2.17 20.83
C PRO A 324 11.05 1.10 20.43
N SER A 325 9.80 1.24 20.88
CA SER A 325 8.70 0.31 20.61
C SER A 325 8.01 0.51 19.26
N LEU A 326 8.30 1.61 18.54
CA LEU A 326 7.66 1.94 17.28
C LEU A 326 8.61 1.77 16.10
N LYS A 327 8.14 1.06 15.07
CA LYS A 327 8.87 0.84 13.84
C LYS A 327 8.81 2.07 12.93
N LEU A 328 9.91 2.39 12.25
CA LEU A 328 9.90 3.39 11.18
C LEU A 328 8.96 2.99 10.03
N ASP A 329 8.16 3.95 9.57
CA ASP A 329 7.28 3.77 8.42
C ASP A 329 8.09 3.63 7.12
N THR A 330 7.93 2.49 6.44
CA THR A 330 8.68 2.15 5.24
C THR A 330 8.43 3.13 4.10
N VAL A 331 7.20 3.66 3.95
CA VAL A 331 6.86 4.59 2.86
C VAL A 331 7.61 5.91 3.02
N ASN A 332 7.65 6.45 4.23
CA ASN A 332 8.37 7.66 4.55
C ASN A 332 9.88 7.48 4.42
N VAL A 333 10.42 6.34 4.87
CA VAL A 333 11.84 5.99 4.68
C VAL A 333 12.22 5.97 3.20
N LEU A 334 11.43 5.28 2.36
CA LEU A 334 11.69 5.20 0.91
C LEU A 334 11.69 6.59 0.24
N LYS A 335 10.83 7.52 0.69
CA LYS A 335 10.84 8.91 0.19
C LYS A 335 12.12 9.65 0.56
N VAL A 336 12.68 9.42 1.75
CA VAL A 336 13.94 10.06 2.15
C VAL A 336 15.12 9.44 1.40
N LEU A 337 15.17 8.10 1.30
CA LEU A 337 16.18 7.38 0.53
C LEU A 337 16.20 7.83 -0.93
N ARG A 338 15.03 7.99 -1.58
CA ARG A 338 14.93 8.52 -2.95
C ARG A 338 15.68 9.84 -3.11
N ARG A 339 15.52 10.78 -2.17
CA ARG A 339 16.23 12.07 -2.21
C ARG A 339 17.75 11.93 -2.05
N ILE A 340 18.21 10.96 -1.27
CA ILE A 340 19.65 10.68 -1.11
C ILE A 340 20.21 10.09 -2.40
N PHE A 341 19.48 9.15 -3.01
CA PHE A 341 19.86 8.53 -4.27
C PHE A 341 19.90 9.56 -5.41
N ASP A 342 18.91 10.46 -5.49
CA ASP A 342 18.90 11.56 -6.47
C ASP A 342 20.10 12.49 -6.27
N ALA A 343 20.40 12.86 -5.03
CA ALA A 343 21.57 13.68 -4.71
C ALA A 343 22.92 12.99 -5.01
N ALA A 344 22.95 11.66 -5.06
CA ALA A 344 24.11 10.88 -5.47
C ALA A 344 24.24 10.71 -7.00
N GLY A 345 23.27 11.20 -7.78
CA GLY A 345 23.18 10.94 -9.23
C GLY A 345 22.78 9.50 -9.56
N LEU A 346 22.08 8.82 -8.65
CA LEU A 346 21.62 7.43 -8.76
C LEU A 346 20.09 7.38 -8.84
N ASP A 347 19.49 8.18 -9.73
CA ASP A 347 18.03 8.27 -9.96
C ASP A 347 17.38 6.91 -10.31
N TRP A 348 18.12 6.05 -11.00
CA TRP A 348 17.71 4.71 -11.41
C TRP A 348 17.55 3.70 -10.26
N MET A 349 18.26 3.88 -9.14
CA MET A 349 18.35 2.84 -8.11
C MET A 349 17.13 2.78 -7.18
N THR A 350 16.98 1.67 -6.47
CA THR A 350 15.99 1.50 -5.38
C THR A 350 16.65 0.89 -4.15
N SER A 351 15.91 0.74 -3.05
CA SER A 351 16.41 0.02 -1.88
C SER A 351 16.76 -1.45 -2.17
N HIS A 352 16.14 -2.06 -3.19
CA HIS A 352 16.51 -3.41 -3.63
C HIS A 352 17.85 -3.46 -4.37
N THR A 353 18.32 -2.35 -4.92
CA THR A 353 19.65 -2.26 -5.54
C THR A 353 20.73 -2.50 -4.49
N LEU A 354 20.61 -1.95 -3.27
CA LEU A 354 21.56 -2.21 -2.17
C LEU A 354 21.70 -3.71 -1.88
N ARG A 355 20.56 -4.39 -1.78
CA ARG A 355 20.50 -5.84 -1.58
C ARG A 355 21.13 -6.61 -2.74
N ARG A 356 20.87 -6.19 -3.98
CA ARG A 356 21.45 -6.82 -5.17
C ARG A 356 22.96 -6.65 -5.23
N THR A 357 23.46 -5.48 -4.83
CA THR A 357 24.90 -5.22 -4.70
C THR A 357 25.57 -6.23 -3.77
N VAL A 358 24.95 -6.54 -2.62
CA VAL A 358 25.45 -7.56 -1.69
C VAL A 358 25.53 -8.95 -2.33
N ALA A 359 24.43 -9.42 -2.93
CA ALA A 359 24.42 -10.73 -3.59
C ALA A 359 25.44 -10.82 -4.73
N THR A 360 25.54 -9.77 -5.53
CA THR A 360 26.49 -9.71 -6.66
C THR A 360 27.93 -9.70 -6.16
N GLY A 361 28.23 -8.92 -5.11
CA GLY A 361 29.55 -8.89 -4.48
C GLY A 361 29.98 -10.25 -3.95
N MET A 362 29.09 -10.95 -3.24
CA MET A 362 29.37 -12.31 -2.74
C MET A 362 29.64 -13.30 -3.88
N LEU A 363 28.83 -13.30 -4.93
CA LEU A 363 29.01 -14.18 -6.09
C LEU A 363 30.30 -13.86 -6.84
N ASN A 364 30.64 -12.59 -7.02
CA ASN A 364 31.87 -12.15 -7.67
C ASN A 364 33.13 -12.53 -6.87
N ALA A 365 33.01 -12.67 -5.55
CA ALA A 365 34.07 -13.21 -4.69
C ALA A 365 34.18 -14.74 -4.74
N GLY A 366 33.40 -15.42 -5.59
CA GLY A 366 33.46 -16.86 -5.78
C GLY A 366 32.69 -17.68 -4.72
N LEU A 367 31.84 -17.04 -3.91
CA LEU A 367 31.07 -17.74 -2.89
C LEU A 367 29.96 -18.62 -3.51
N PRO A 368 29.72 -19.83 -2.98
CA PRO A 368 28.70 -20.73 -3.52
C PRO A 368 27.29 -20.12 -3.53
N ALA A 369 26.61 -20.21 -4.68
CA ALA A 369 25.30 -19.59 -4.89
C ALA A 369 24.22 -20.06 -3.90
N ASN A 370 24.29 -21.29 -3.41
CA ASN A 370 23.37 -21.83 -2.38
C ASN A 370 23.58 -21.16 -1.02
N ARG A 371 24.83 -20.90 -0.60
CA ARG A 371 25.15 -20.17 0.63
C ARG A 371 24.74 -18.71 0.52
N VAL A 372 24.97 -18.09 -0.64
CA VAL A 372 24.48 -16.73 -0.91
C VAL A 372 22.94 -16.71 -0.85
N ALA A 373 22.24 -17.66 -1.46
CA ALA A 373 20.78 -17.75 -1.41
C ALA A 373 20.26 -17.91 0.03
N GLY A 374 20.94 -18.71 0.87
CA GLY A 374 20.68 -18.86 2.30
C GLY A 374 20.87 -17.55 3.06
N TYR A 375 22.01 -16.89 2.89
CA TYR A 375 22.32 -15.58 3.51
C TYR A 375 21.31 -14.49 3.10
N MET A 376 20.89 -14.48 1.84
CA MET A 376 19.93 -13.52 1.34
C MET A 376 18.51 -13.86 1.83
N GLY A 377 18.16 -15.13 2.03
CA GLY A 377 16.79 -15.55 2.34
C GLY A 377 15.87 -15.47 1.12
N HIS A 378 16.29 -16.12 0.03
CA HIS A 378 15.47 -16.29 -1.17
C HIS A 378 14.62 -17.55 -1.07
N SER A 379 13.30 -17.42 -1.19
CA SER A 379 12.38 -18.56 -1.23
C SER A 379 12.46 -19.32 -2.55
N ASP A 380 12.55 -18.59 -3.67
CA ASP A 380 12.62 -19.15 -5.02
C ASP A 380 14.07 -19.15 -5.55
N PRO A 381 14.64 -20.33 -5.87
CA PRO A 381 16.00 -20.44 -6.44
C PRO A 381 16.19 -19.72 -7.78
N SER A 382 15.13 -19.43 -8.54
CA SER A 382 15.23 -18.73 -9.83
C SER A 382 15.78 -17.29 -9.71
N MET A 383 15.73 -16.70 -8.51
CA MET A 383 16.33 -15.40 -8.21
C MET A 383 17.86 -15.46 -7.99
N THR A 384 18.45 -16.65 -7.89
CA THR A 384 19.89 -16.84 -7.64
C THR A 384 20.26 -18.19 -8.24
N LEU A 385 20.65 -18.20 -9.51
CA LEU A 385 21.02 -19.39 -10.29
C LEU A 385 21.70 -20.46 -9.42
N SER A 386 20.94 -21.47 -8.97
CA SER A 386 21.46 -22.78 -8.58
C SER A 386 20.32 -23.78 -8.49
N THR A 387 20.44 -24.77 -9.36
CA THR A 387 19.69 -26.02 -9.42
C THR A 387 20.33 -26.97 -8.39
N TYR A 388 19.53 -27.48 -7.45
CA TYR A 388 19.85 -28.54 -6.47
C TYR A 388 21.14 -28.37 -5.62
N ALA A 389 21.10 -27.49 -4.62
CA ALA A 389 21.98 -27.60 -3.46
C ALA A 389 21.22 -27.20 -2.19
N ASP A 390 21.37 -28.00 -1.13
CA ASP A 390 20.81 -27.69 0.19
C ASP A 390 21.27 -26.31 0.65
N ARG A 391 20.30 -25.53 1.15
CA ARG A 391 20.53 -24.19 1.70
C ARG A 391 20.80 -24.33 3.18
N ASP A 392 21.80 -23.62 3.68
CA ASP A 392 22.06 -23.51 5.11
C ASP A 392 21.76 -22.08 5.62
N PRO A 393 20.49 -21.78 5.98
CA PRO A 393 20.07 -20.43 6.42
C PRO A 393 20.56 -20.07 7.84
N HIS A 394 21.15 -21.01 8.57
CA HIS A 394 21.66 -20.79 9.94
C HIS A 394 23.16 -21.11 10.09
N GLY A 395 23.81 -21.53 9.00
CA GLY A 395 25.23 -21.84 8.92
C GLY A 395 26.12 -20.66 9.28
N ASP A 396 27.41 -20.96 9.44
CA ASP A 396 28.42 -19.91 9.53
C ASP A 396 28.40 -19.08 8.23
N SER A 397 28.41 -17.76 8.37
CA SER A 397 28.44 -16.80 7.26
C SER A 397 29.52 -15.73 7.46
N SER A 398 30.49 -16.00 8.34
CA SER A 398 31.63 -15.11 8.61
C SER A 398 32.48 -14.84 7.36
N ASP A 399 32.73 -15.85 6.53
CA ASP A 399 33.41 -15.72 5.24
C ASP A 399 32.61 -14.90 4.23
N LEU A 400 31.28 -15.01 4.23
CA LEU A 400 30.41 -14.16 3.41
C LEU A 400 30.45 -12.69 3.87
N ALA A 401 30.53 -12.47 5.18
CA ALA A 401 30.56 -11.13 5.78
C ALA A 401 31.85 -10.36 5.46
N GLU A 402 32.99 -11.03 5.37
CA GLU A 402 34.28 -10.40 5.06
C GLU A 402 34.32 -9.74 3.67
N VAL A 403 33.58 -10.29 2.71
CA VAL A 403 33.44 -9.74 1.35
C VAL A 403 32.62 -8.43 1.33
N LEU A 404 31.89 -8.11 2.41
CA LEU A 404 31.00 -6.95 2.49
C LEU A 404 31.66 -5.67 3.01
N ARG A 405 32.99 -5.63 3.08
CA ARG A 405 33.72 -4.40 3.47
C ARG A 405 33.44 -3.29 2.48
N LEU A 406 33.06 -2.12 2.98
CA LEU A 406 32.73 -0.97 2.15
C LEU A 406 34.03 -0.28 1.65
N PRO A 407 34.01 0.31 0.43
CA PRO A 407 35.20 0.90 -0.20
C PRO A 407 35.71 2.19 0.46
N VAL A 408 35.09 2.64 1.55
CA VAL A 408 35.46 3.86 2.30
C VAL A 408 35.40 3.56 3.79
N SER A 409 36.47 3.90 4.52
CA SER A 409 36.51 3.79 5.98
C SER A 409 35.41 4.66 6.59
N THR A 410 34.36 4.06 7.14
CA THR A 410 33.19 4.82 7.56
C THR A 410 33.01 4.78 9.08
N PRO A 411 33.36 5.86 9.82
CA PRO A 411 32.59 6.23 11.00
C PRO A 411 31.39 7.04 10.51
N VAL A 412 30.17 6.49 10.61
CA VAL A 412 28.95 7.27 10.30
C VAL A 412 28.68 8.32 11.36
N ARG A 413 29.27 8.18 12.54
CA ARG A 413 29.30 9.22 13.55
C ARG A 413 30.73 9.71 13.71
N ALA A 414 30.95 10.98 13.35
CA ALA A 414 32.03 11.70 13.99
C ALA A 414 31.74 11.62 15.50
N THR A 415 32.64 11.00 16.27
CA THR A 415 32.61 10.77 17.72
C THR A 415 32.22 9.36 18.18
N VAL A 416 33.11 8.38 17.99
CA VAL A 416 33.62 7.54 19.10
C VAL A 416 35.10 7.27 18.82
N ARG A 417 35.99 7.94 19.55
CA ARG A 417 37.41 7.56 19.63
C ARG A 417 37.50 6.25 20.42
N ALA A 418 38.28 5.30 19.90
CA ALA A 418 38.94 4.20 20.58
C ALA A 418 38.08 3.29 21.50
N ILE A 419 37.87 2.06 21.03
CA ILE A 419 37.94 0.86 21.88
C ILE A 419 38.92 -0.07 21.21
#